data_AF-A0A968BQ27-F1
#
_entry.id   AF-A0A968BQ27-F1
#
_cell.length_a   1.000
_cell.length_b   1.000
_cell.length_c   1.000
_cell.angle_alpha   90.00
_cell.angle_beta   90.00
_cell.angle_gamma   90.00
#
_symmetry.space_group_name_H-M   'P 1'
#
loop_
_entity.id
_entity.type
_entity.pdbx_description
1 polymer ?
#
loop_
_entity_poly.entity_id
_entity_poly.type
_entity_poly.pdbx_seq_one_letter_code
_entity_poly.pdbx_strand_id
1 'polypeptide(L)' 'RTTLKPERLQPKEVVDQALDTIQADVEARGHALEVQVPGDLPPVTVDRDRLLQILNYLLSNACMYTPNGGT' A
#
# COMPACT_ATOMS: atom_id res chain seq x y z
N ARG A 1 -5.17 -23.27 8.28
CA ARG A 1 -3.79 -22.81 8.54
C ARG A 1 -3.23 -22.34 7.21
N THR A 2 -2.99 -21.04 7.04
CA THR A 2 -2.42 -20.54 5.78
C THR A 2 -0.91 -20.63 5.85
N THR A 3 -0.29 -21.27 4.87
CA THR A 3 1.16 -21.33 4.72
C THR A 3 1.64 -20.03 4.08
N LEU A 4 2.64 -19.39 4.69
CA LEU A 4 3.30 -18.21 4.12
C LEU A 4 4.17 -18.62 2.93
N LYS A 5 4.29 -17.73 1.94
CA LYS A 5 5.21 -17.87 0.80
C LYS A 5 6.22 -16.71 0.80
N PRO A 6 7.25 -16.74 1.67
CA PRO A 6 8.20 -15.64 1.76
C PRO A 6 9.06 -15.57 0.51
N GLU A 7 9.24 -14.37 -0.01
CA GLU A 7 10.19 -14.06 -1.07
C GLU A 7 10.97 -12.79 -0.73
N ARG A 8 12.13 -12.63 -1.36
CA ARG A 8 12.95 -11.43 -1.20
C ARG A 8 12.52 -10.40 -2.23
N LEU A 9 12.01 -9.25 -1.78
CA LEU A 9 11.49 -8.20 -2.65
C LEU A 9 11.92 -6.81 -2.18
N GLN A 10 11.84 -5.83 -3.08
CA GLN A 10 12.02 -4.43 -2.72
C GLN A 10 10.72 -3.86 -2.16
N PRO A 11 10.71 -3.22 -0.96
CA PRO A 11 9.47 -2.67 -0.37
C PRO A 11 8.70 -1.75 -1.32
N LYS A 12 9.43 -0.96 -2.12
CA LYS A 12 8.85 -0.05 -3.11
C LYS A 12 7.91 -0.75 -4.10
N GLU A 13 8.24 -1.96 -4.55
CA GLU A 13 7.40 -2.69 -5.52
C GLU A 13 5.99 -2.97 -4.98
N VAL A 14 5.88 -3.27 -3.69
CA VAL A 14 4.59 -3.61 -3.07
C VAL A 14 3.80 -2.35 -2.72
N VAL A 15 4.51 -1.28 -2.33
CA VAL A 15 3.89 0.04 -2.15
C VAL A 15 3.29 0.54 -3.46
N ASP A 16 4.06 0.50 -4.55
CA ASP A 16 3.60 0.95 -5.88
C ASP A 16 2.32 0.18 -6.31
N GLN A 17 2.29 -1.15 -6.13
CA GLN A 17 1.08 -1.96 -6.41
C GLN A 17 -0.13 -1.61 -5.53
N ALA A 18 0.10 -1.27 -4.26
CA ALA A 18 -0.98 -0.87 -3.36
C ALA A 18 -1.56 0.50 -3.74
N LEU A 19 -0.70 1.42 -4.20
CA LEU A 19 -1.09 2.75 -4.68
C LEU A 19 -1.96 2.66 -5.94
N ASP A 20 -1.58 1.81 -6.90
CA ASP A 20 -2.37 1.56 -8.11
C ASP A 20 -3.80 1.07 -7.76
N THR A 21 -3.93 0.28 -6.69
CA THR A 21 -5.23 -0.28 -6.25
C THR A 21 -6.16 0.79 -5.66
N ILE A 22 -5.61 1.80 -4.98
CA ILE A 22 -6.40 2.81 -4.25
C ILE A 22 -6.60 4.10 -5.04
N GLN A 23 -5.89 4.30 -6.15
CA GLN A 23 -5.89 5.56 -6.90
C GLN A 23 -7.30 6.07 -7.25
N ALA A 24 -8.18 5.18 -7.73
CA ALA A 24 -9.55 5.56 -8.08
C ALA A 24 -10.36 6.08 -6.88
N ASP A 25 -10.17 5.49 -5.68
CA ASP A 25 -10.86 5.91 -4.46
C ASP A 25 -10.33 7.24 -3.93
N VAL A 26 -9.01 7.47 -4.03
CA VAL A 26 -8.35 8.74 -3.70
C VAL A 26 -8.89 9.85 -4.58
N GLU A 27 -8.93 9.62 -5.91
CA GLU A 27 -9.44 10.59 -6.89
C GLU A 27 -10.94 10.87 -6.67
N ALA A 28 -11.76 9.84 -6.46
CA ALA A 28 -13.20 10.00 -6.26
C ALA A 28 -13.55 10.83 -5.00
N ARG A 29 -12.71 10.76 -3.95
CA ARG A 29 -12.88 11.56 -2.73
C ARG A 29 -12.14 12.90 -2.74
N GLY A 30 -11.37 13.17 -3.80
CA GLY A 30 -10.53 14.35 -3.92
C GLY A 30 -9.42 14.41 -2.87
N HIS A 31 -8.94 13.26 -2.39
CA HIS A 31 -7.85 13.21 -1.44
C HIS A 31 -6.50 13.52 -2.11
N ALA A 32 -5.58 14.08 -1.34
CA ALA A 32 -4.17 14.07 -1.68
C ALA A 32 -3.51 12.86 -1.00
N LEU A 33 -2.41 12.38 -1.58
CA LEU A 33 -1.63 11.28 -1.00
C LEU A 33 -0.15 11.62 -1.08
N GLU A 34 0.53 11.58 0.06
CA GLU A 34 1.98 11.74 0.13
C GLU A 34 2.64 10.37 0.32
N VAL A 35 3.56 10.04 -0.58
CA VAL A 35 4.26 8.75 -0.57
C VAL A 35 5.75 8.98 -0.37
N GLN A 36 6.27 8.48 0.74
CA GLN A 36 7.69 8.54 1.07
C GLN A 36 8.25 7.12 1.21
N VAL A 37 8.94 6.65 0.17
CA VAL A 37 9.66 5.38 0.20
C VAL A 37 11.13 5.65 -0.14
N PRO A 38 12.05 5.58 0.86
CA PRO A 38 13.47 5.76 0.59
C PRO A 38 13.98 4.74 -0.44
N GLY A 39 14.71 5.20 -1.44
CA GLY A 39 15.22 4.35 -2.53
C GLY A 39 16.35 3.40 -2.11
N ASP A 40 16.93 3.61 -0.94
CA ASP A 40 18.03 2.84 -0.35
C ASP A 40 17.56 1.79 0.66
N LEU A 41 16.24 1.58 0.79
CA LEU A 41 15.72 0.51 1.64
C LEU A 41 16.25 -0.85 1.17
N PRO A 42 16.75 -1.70 2.09
CA PRO A 42 17.20 -3.03 1.74
C PRO A 42 16.00 -3.92 1.35
N PRO A 43 16.21 -4.93 0.49
CA PRO A 43 15.18 -5.93 0.22
C PRO A 43 14.76 -6.65 1.51
N VAL A 44 13.47 -6.95 1.62
CA VAL A 44 12.88 -7.67 2.75
C VAL A 44 12.42 -9.06 2.34
N THR A 45 12.42 -10.01 3.28
CA THR A 45 11.86 -11.35 3.08
C THR A 45 10.45 -11.39 3.66
N VAL A 46 9.44 -11.41 2.80
CA VAL A 46 8.03 -11.32 3.20
C VAL A 46 7.14 -12.07 2.20
N ASP A 47 5.95 -12.46 2.62
CA ASP A 47 4.92 -12.94 1.70
C ASP A 47 4.29 -11.73 0.99
N ARG A 48 4.55 -11.59 -0.32
CA ARG A 48 4.10 -10.45 -1.14
C ARG A 48 2.59 -10.24 -1.03
N ASP A 49 1.81 -11.30 -1.22
CA ASP A 49 0.35 -11.22 -1.25
C ASP A 49 -0.21 -10.76 0.10
N ARG A 50 0.43 -11.21 1.20
CA ARG A 50 0.04 -10.79 2.55
C ARG A 50 0.39 -9.35 2.83
N LEU A 51 1.58 -8.89 2.41
CA LEU A 51 1.96 -7.49 2.57
C LEU A 51 1.04 -6.58 1.77
N LEU A 52 0.76 -6.91 0.51
CA LEU A 52 -0.15 -6.16 -0.34
C LEU A 52 -1.56 -6.09 0.25
N GLN A 53 -2.07 -7.22 0.77
CA GLN A 53 -3.37 -7.27 1.47
C GLN A 53 -3.40 -6.31 2.68
N ILE A 54 -2.34 -6.28 3.49
CA ILE A 54 -2.26 -5.38 4.65
C ILE A 54 -2.28 -3.92 4.18
N LEU A 55 -1.45 -3.55 3.20
CA LEU A 55 -1.40 -2.18 2.68
C LEU A 55 -2.75 -1.75 2.10
N ASN A 56 -3.39 -2.59 1.29
CA ASN A 56 -4.70 -2.29 0.72
C ASN A 56 -5.76 -2.08 1.80
N TYR A 57 -5.73 -2.87 2.87
CA TYR A 57 -6.65 -2.69 4.00
C TYR A 57 -6.43 -1.35 4.71
N LEU A 58 -5.17 -0.98 4.96
CA LEU A 58 -4.84 0.28 5.62
C LEU A 58 -5.19 1.50 4.74
N LEU A 59 -4.87 1.46 3.45
CA LEU A 59 -5.15 2.54 2.51
C LEU A 59 -6.66 2.69 2.24
N SER A 60 -7.39 1.57 2.14
CA SER A 60 -8.85 1.60 2.01
C SER A 60 -9.51 2.22 3.25
N ASN A 61 -9.03 1.88 4.45
CA ASN A 61 -9.48 2.54 5.67
C ASN A 61 -9.15 4.03 5.66
N ALA A 62 -7.93 4.42 5.26
CA ALA A 62 -7.55 5.82 5.19
C ALA A 62 -8.50 6.60 4.27
N CYS A 63 -8.83 6.07 3.10
CA CYS A 63 -9.81 6.69 2.20
C CYS A 63 -11.23 6.72 2.78
N MET A 64 -11.64 5.69 3.51
CA MET A 64 -12.99 5.62 4.08
C MET A 64 -13.22 6.63 5.21
N TYR A 65 -12.19 6.84 6.05
CA TYR A 65 -12.32 7.61 7.29
C TYR A 65 -11.73 9.01 7.23
N THR A 66 -10.98 9.35 6.18
CA THR A 66 -10.53 10.73 5.92
C THR A 66 -11.67 11.54 5.30
N PRO A 67 -12.00 12.73 5.82
CA PRO A 67 -12.99 13.61 5.18
C PRO A 67 -12.58 13.98 3.74
N ASN A 68 -13.55 14.13 2.84
CA ASN A 68 -13.29 14.52 1.44
C ASN A 68 -12.37 15.75 1.35
N GLY A 69 -11.42 15.72 0.41
CA GLY A 69 -10.40 16.78 0.29
C GLY A 69 -9.23 16.67 1.29
N GLY A 70 -9.22 15.66 2.17
CA GLY A 70 -8.12 15.41 3.10
C GLY A 70 -6.83 14.92 2.44
N THR A 71 -5.79 14.75 3.25
CA THR A 71 -4.46 14.27 2.86
C THR A 71 -4.05 13.12 3.78
#